data_AF-A0A259JXV8-F1
#
_entry.id   AF-A0A259JXV8-F1
#
_cell.length_a   1.000
_cell.length_b   1.000
_cell.length_c   1.000
_cell.angle_alpha   90.00
_cell.angle_beta   90.00
_cell.angle_gamma   90.00
#
_symmetry.space_group_name_H-M   'P 1'
#
loop_
_entity.id
_entity.type
_entity.pdbx_description
1 polymer ?
#
loop_
_entity_poly.entity_id
_entity_poly.type
_entity_poly.pdbx_seq_one_letter_code
_entity_poly.pdbx_strand_id
1 'polypeptide(L)'
;MVPSHLTRSMMAATFTCRVSLVNRGDTELENVTVELDMVTAHGSVPSAEQVADPARTLPEAGRFARIAPGESVEFARDVRMATAEIRTLSQGKARLYVPLLRVRALAAGQPPVARTFIVGTLPEEGARKLQPFRLDEMPQTYRAIGVAALD
;
A
#
# COMPACT_ATOMS: atom_id res chain seq x y z
N MET A 1 -8.44 -0.11 -4.75
CA MET A 1 -8.04 0.59 -3.51
C MET A 1 -8.22 2.08 -3.71
N VAL A 2 -8.76 2.77 -2.71
CA VAL A 2 -8.95 4.23 -2.73
C VAL A 2 -8.19 4.82 -1.54
N PRO A 3 -7.10 5.57 -1.75
CA PRO A 3 -6.41 6.26 -0.67
C PRO A 3 -7.25 7.45 -0.18
N SER A 4 -7.12 7.81 1.09
CA SER A 4 -7.81 8.99 1.64
C SER A 4 -6.85 10.11 2.01
N HIS A 5 -5.80 9.80 2.77
CA HIS A 5 -4.76 10.75 3.15
C HIS A 5 -3.53 10.00 3.69
N LEU A 6 -2.40 10.70 3.71
CA LEU A 6 -1.17 10.29 4.38
C LEU A 6 -0.81 11.39 5.39
N THR A 7 -0.69 11.04 6.66
CA THR A 7 -0.19 11.95 7.70
C THR A 7 1.25 11.61 8.02
N ARG A 8 2.16 12.57 7.87
CA ARG A 8 3.51 12.48 8.42
C ARG A 8 3.58 13.24 9.73
N SER A 9 4.11 12.59 10.76
CA SER A 9 4.54 13.19 12.03
C SER A 9 6.07 13.11 12.14
N MET A 10 6.66 13.70 13.19
CA MET A 10 8.09 13.54 13.47
C MET A 10 8.51 12.08 13.68
N MET A 11 7.56 11.22 14.13
CA MET A 11 7.84 9.84 14.56
C MET A 11 7.36 8.77 13.58
N ALA A 12 6.36 9.06 12.75
CA ALA A 12 5.74 8.08 11.86
C ALA A 12 5.07 8.72 10.64
N ALA A 13 5.00 7.96 9.54
CA ALA A 13 4.07 8.18 8.45
C ALA A 13 2.88 7.21 8.59
N THR A 14 1.66 7.72 8.51
CA THR A 14 0.43 6.95 8.57
C THR A 14 -0.35 7.13 7.28
N PHE A 15 -0.60 6.03 6.59
CA PHE A 15 -1.39 5.97 5.37
C PHE A 15 -2.79 5.45 5.69
N THR A 16 -3.80 6.27 5.46
CA THR A 16 -5.20 5.89 5.67
C THR A 16 -5.86 5.62 4.32
N CYS A 17 -6.41 4.43 4.13
CA CYS A 17 -7.00 4.00 2.88
C CYS A 17 -8.28 3.19 3.07
N ARG A 18 -9.03 3.04 1.98
CA ARG A 18 -10.08 2.04 1.83
C ARG A 18 -9.63 0.98 0.84
N VAL A 19 -9.68 -0.27 1.29
CA VAL A 19 -9.39 -1.45 0.47
C VAL A 19 -10.72 -2.00 -0.01
N SER A 20 -10.80 -2.28 -1.31
CA SER A 20 -11.90 -3.00 -1.94
C SER A 20 -11.33 -4.27 -2.53
N LEU A 21 -11.94 -5.40 -2.19
CA LEU A 21 -11.67 -6.69 -2.77
C LEU A 21 -12.89 -7.10 -3.59
N VAL A 22 -12.66 -7.61 -4.79
CA VAL A 22 -13.72 -8.07 -5.69
C VAL A 22 -13.42 -9.52 -6.04
N ASN A 23 -14.38 -10.40 -5.83
CA ASN A 23 -14.29 -11.76 -6.36
C ASN A 23 -14.63 -11.71 -7.87
N ARG A 24 -13.60 -11.84 -8.71
CA ARG A 24 -13.76 -11.90 -10.17
C ARG A 24 -13.80 -13.33 -10.72
N GLY A 25 -13.76 -14.33 -9.84
CA GLY A 25 -13.96 -15.72 -10.20
C GLY A 25 -15.43 -16.06 -10.42
N ASP A 26 -15.65 -17.30 -10.81
CA ASP A 26 -16.96 -17.93 -10.99
C ASP A 26 -17.43 -18.72 -9.75
N THR A 27 -16.56 -18.86 -8.75
CA THR A 27 -16.79 -19.63 -7.52
C THR A 27 -16.74 -18.74 -6.29
N GLU A 28 -17.46 -19.13 -5.24
CA GLU A 28 -17.48 -18.43 -3.96
C GLU A 28 -16.12 -18.54 -3.27
N LEU A 29 -15.61 -17.41 -2.75
CA LEU A 29 -14.41 -17.39 -1.94
C LEU A 29 -14.81 -17.50 -0.48
N GLU A 30 -14.25 -18.48 0.24
CA GLU A 30 -14.49 -18.67 1.67
C GLU A 30 -13.25 -18.32 2.50
N ASN A 31 -13.46 -17.91 3.76
CA ASN A 31 -12.41 -17.60 4.73
C ASN A 31 -11.33 -16.66 4.16
N VAL A 32 -11.79 -15.55 3.59
CA VAL A 32 -10.91 -14.60 2.91
C VAL A 32 -10.18 -13.75 3.94
N THR A 33 -8.85 -13.78 3.91
CA THR A 33 -7.99 -12.92 4.73
C THR A 33 -7.22 -11.96 3.84
N VAL A 34 -7.20 -10.69 4.21
CA VAL A 34 -6.38 -9.65 3.59
C VAL A 34 -5.30 -9.23 4.58
N GLU A 35 -4.06 -9.31 4.14
CA GLU A 35 -2.87 -8.90 4.89
C GLU A 35 -2.20 -7.73 4.17
N LEU A 36 -1.62 -6.80 4.93
CA LEU A 36 -0.90 -5.67 4.34
C LEU A 36 0.16 -5.09 5.28
N ASP A 37 1.16 -4.46 4.68
CA ASP A 37 2.11 -3.58 5.35
C ASP A 37 2.61 -2.50 4.38
N MET A 38 3.45 -1.60 4.92
CA MET A 38 4.08 -0.55 4.15
C MET A 38 5.59 -0.57 4.36
N VAL A 39 6.32 -0.50 3.25
CA VAL A 39 7.78 -0.38 3.21
C VAL A 39 8.17 0.80 2.32
N THR A 40 9.45 1.09 2.21
CA THR A 40 9.96 2.14 1.31
C THR A 40 10.78 1.58 0.17
N ALA A 41 10.57 2.10 -1.04
CA ALA A 41 11.41 1.77 -2.18
C ALA A 41 12.81 2.37 -2.00
N HIS A 42 13.86 1.57 -2.21
CA HIS A 42 15.24 2.01 -2.18
C HIS A 42 16.14 1.11 -3.03
N GLY A 43 17.01 1.70 -3.85
CA GLY A 43 17.84 0.96 -4.81
C GLY A 43 18.89 0.02 -4.18
N SER A 44 19.22 0.22 -2.90
CA SER A 44 20.14 -0.66 -2.17
C SER A 44 19.45 -1.85 -1.48
N VAL A 45 18.13 -1.95 -1.56
CA VAL A 45 17.36 -3.05 -0.97
C VAL A 45 17.02 -4.04 -2.10
N PRO A 46 17.16 -5.36 -1.89
CA PRO A 46 16.73 -6.34 -2.89
C PRO A 46 15.24 -6.17 -3.25
N SER A 47 14.88 -6.42 -4.52
CA SER A 47 13.48 -6.30 -4.98
C SER A 47 12.54 -7.24 -4.21
N ALA A 48 12.99 -8.45 -3.89
CA ALA A 48 12.24 -9.45 -3.11
C ALA A 48 11.87 -8.97 -1.69
N GLU A 49 12.59 -7.99 -1.14
CA GLU A 49 12.27 -7.41 0.16
C GLU A 49 11.28 -6.24 0.05
N GLN A 50 11.14 -5.65 -1.14
CA GLN A 50 10.32 -4.47 -1.41
C GLN A 50 8.96 -4.81 -2.02
N VAL A 51 8.87 -5.93 -2.73
CA VAL A 51 7.65 -6.39 -3.43
C VAL A 51 6.93 -7.44 -2.58
N ALA A 52 5.61 -7.44 -2.63
CA ALA A 52 4.76 -8.44 -2.01
C ALA A 52 4.97 -9.82 -2.66
N ASP A 53 5.19 -10.85 -1.84
CA ASP A 53 5.38 -12.22 -2.26
C ASP A 53 4.20 -13.07 -1.75
N PRO A 54 3.50 -13.84 -2.61
CA PRO A 54 2.44 -14.76 -2.18
C PRO A 54 2.84 -15.74 -1.08
N ALA A 55 4.12 -16.10 -0.97
CA ALA A 55 4.65 -17.01 0.04
C ALA A 55 5.00 -16.31 1.37
N ARG A 56 5.09 -14.97 1.39
CA ARG A 56 5.48 -14.21 2.57
C ARG A 56 4.26 -13.64 3.28
N THR A 57 4.01 -14.12 4.50
CA THR A 57 2.96 -13.59 5.37
C THR A 57 3.20 -12.11 5.70
N LEU A 58 2.14 -11.32 5.65
CA LEU A 58 2.09 -9.94 6.12
C LEU A 58 1.14 -9.82 7.33
N PRO A 59 1.14 -8.71 8.07
CA PRO A 59 0.17 -8.48 9.14
C PRO A 59 -1.27 -8.54 8.64
N GLU A 60 -2.15 -9.27 9.36
CA GLU A 60 -3.57 -9.33 9.03
C GLU A 60 -4.20 -7.95 9.14
N ALA A 61 -4.95 -7.58 8.10
CA ALA A 61 -5.74 -6.36 8.09
C ALA A 61 -7.23 -6.62 7.95
N GLY A 62 -7.70 -7.67 7.29
CA GLY A 62 -9.14 -7.89 7.15
C GLY A 62 -9.47 -9.36 7.04
N ARG A 63 -10.67 -9.72 7.48
CA ARG A 63 -11.17 -11.09 7.35
C ARG A 63 -12.66 -11.08 7.00
N PHE A 64 -13.03 -11.93 6.06
CA PHE A 64 -14.38 -12.08 5.55
C PHE A 64 -14.74 -13.55 5.49
N ALA A 65 -15.92 -13.91 5.98
CA ALA A 65 -16.37 -15.30 5.97
C ALA A 65 -16.54 -15.82 4.53
N ARG A 66 -17.11 -14.99 3.65
CA ARG A 66 -17.33 -15.30 2.25
C ARG A 66 -17.31 -14.07 1.35
N ILE A 67 -17.06 -14.26 0.06
CA ILE A 67 -17.29 -13.28 -1.00
C ILE A 67 -17.82 -14.02 -2.24
N ALA A 68 -19.07 -13.77 -2.61
CA ALA A 68 -19.72 -14.42 -3.75
C ALA A 68 -19.13 -13.96 -5.10
N PRO A 69 -19.30 -14.72 -6.20
CA PRO A 69 -18.88 -14.30 -7.54
C PRO A 69 -19.45 -12.92 -7.91
N GLY A 70 -18.58 -12.01 -8.35
CA GLY A 70 -18.93 -10.63 -8.68
C GLY A 70 -19.15 -9.69 -7.48
N GLU A 71 -19.17 -10.22 -6.25
CA GLU A 71 -19.34 -9.41 -5.04
C GLU A 71 -18.05 -8.64 -4.72
N SER A 72 -18.22 -7.45 -4.14
CA SER A 72 -17.14 -6.67 -3.56
C SER A 72 -17.36 -6.42 -2.08
N VAL A 73 -16.28 -6.56 -1.31
CA VAL A 73 -16.23 -6.12 0.09
C VAL A 73 -15.26 -4.94 0.21
N GLU A 74 -15.60 -4.00 1.08
CA GLU A 74 -14.77 -2.83 1.35
C GLU A 74 -14.50 -2.68 2.85
N PHE A 75 -13.30 -2.20 3.19
CA PHE A 75 -12.93 -1.91 4.57
C PHE A 75 -11.88 -0.81 4.67
N ALA A 76 -11.91 -0.03 5.76
CA ALA A 76 -10.98 1.06 6.01
C ALA A 76 -9.78 0.60 6.84
N ARG A 77 -8.58 1.09 6.52
CA ARG A 77 -7.35 0.78 7.25
C ARG A 77 -6.40 1.95 7.37
N ASP A 78 -5.74 1.98 8.53
CA ASP A 78 -4.56 2.78 8.79
C ASP A 78 -3.33 1.88 8.76
N VAL A 79 -2.40 2.20 7.88
CA VAL A 79 -1.12 1.50 7.74
C VAL A 79 -0.04 2.45 8.22
N ARG A 80 0.69 2.04 9.26
CA ARG A 80 1.70 2.88 9.91
C ARG A 80 3.09 2.38 9.56
N MET A 81 3.97 3.32 9.27
CA MET A 81 5.40 3.10 9.07
C MET A 81 6.16 4.05 10.01
N ALA A 82 7.12 3.52 10.78
CA ALA A 82 7.92 4.38 11.65
C ALA A 82 8.84 5.25 10.78
N THR A 83 9.05 6.51 11.17
CA THR A 83 9.92 7.42 10.38
C THR A 83 11.37 6.93 10.36
N ALA A 84 11.79 6.21 11.42
CA ALA A 84 13.11 5.58 11.49
C ALA A 84 13.29 4.42 10.48
N GLU A 85 12.21 3.83 9.97
CA GLU A 85 12.25 2.75 8.99
C GLU A 85 12.25 3.28 7.55
N ILE A 86 12.03 4.59 7.37
CA ILE A 86 11.97 5.23 6.05
C ILE A 86 13.37 5.34 5.46
N ARG A 87 13.61 4.62 4.35
CA ARG A 87 14.81 4.80 3.54
C ARG A 87 14.57 5.89 2.51
N THR A 88 15.36 6.96 2.58
CA THR A 88 15.23 8.09 1.66
C THR A 88 16.18 8.00 0.47
N LEU A 89 15.71 8.48 -0.68
CA LEU A 89 16.50 8.76 -1.86
C LEU A 89 16.92 10.23 -1.83
N SER A 90 18.20 10.50 -2.09
CA SER A 90 18.69 11.86 -2.26
C SER A 90 18.50 12.30 -3.71
N GLN A 91 17.77 13.40 -3.93
CA GLN A 91 17.65 14.04 -5.24
C GLN A 91 18.01 15.52 -5.12
N GLY A 92 19.24 15.87 -5.49
CA GLY A 92 19.80 17.19 -5.24
C GLY A 92 19.82 17.49 -3.73
N LYS A 93 19.08 18.52 -3.31
CA LYS A 93 18.93 18.88 -1.90
C LYS A 93 17.75 18.21 -1.20
N ALA A 94 16.85 17.56 -1.94
CA ALA A 94 15.65 16.95 -1.38
C ALA A 94 15.92 15.54 -0.84
N ARG A 95 15.23 15.19 0.25
CA ARG A 95 15.20 13.82 0.80
C ARG A 95 13.83 13.21 0.51
N LEU A 96 13.78 12.35 -0.48
CA LEU A 96 12.55 11.77 -1.00
C LEU A 96 12.33 10.37 -0.44
N TYR A 97 11.08 9.94 -0.30
CA TYR A 97 10.76 8.54 -0.08
C TYR A 97 9.54 8.12 -0.90
N VAL A 98 9.54 6.86 -1.30
CA VAL A 98 8.48 6.24 -2.10
C VAL A 98 7.89 5.09 -1.28
N PRO A 99 6.74 5.28 -0.62
CA PRO A 99 6.07 4.19 0.07
C PRO A 99 5.57 3.14 -0.92
N LEU A 100 5.79 1.88 -0.57
CA LEU A 100 5.26 0.71 -1.24
C LEU A 100 4.29 0.03 -0.27
N LEU A 101 3.03 -0.04 -0.67
CA LEU A 101 2.02 -0.79 0.03
C LEU A 101 2.00 -2.22 -0.53
N ARG A 102 2.29 -3.19 0.32
CA ARG A 102 2.19 -4.61 -0.04
C ARG A 102 0.88 -5.15 0.48
N VAL A 103 0.18 -5.88 -0.37
CA VAL A 103 -1.10 -6.50 -0.04
C VAL A 103 -1.02 -7.97 -0.42
N ARG A 104 -1.46 -8.84 0.47
CA ARG A 104 -1.64 -10.26 0.21
C ARG A 104 -3.08 -10.65 0.54
N ALA A 105 -3.70 -11.45 -0.32
CA ALA A 105 -5.02 -12.00 -0.06
C ALA A 105 -4.98 -13.53 -0.12
N LEU A 106 -5.68 -14.16 0.81
CA LEU A 106 -5.85 -15.60 0.94
C LEU A 106 -7.34 -15.92 0.91
N ALA A 107 -7.68 -17.07 0.35
CA ALA A 107 -9.00 -17.67 0.46
C ALA A 107 -8.85 -19.20 0.56
N ALA A 108 -9.80 -19.86 1.21
CA ALA A 108 -9.78 -21.32 1.36
C ALA A 108 -9.77 -22.00 -0.01
N GLY A 109 -8.85 -22.96 -0.19
CA GLY A 109 -8.71 -23.71 -1.43
C GLY A 109 -8.15 -22.93 -2.62
N GLN A 110 -7.74 -21.67 -2.44
CA GLN A 110 -7.20 -20.82 -3.50
C GLN A 110 -5.71 -20.51 -3.25
N PRO A 111 -4.89 -20.39 -4.31
CA PRO A 111 -3.53 -19.91 -4.16
C PRO A 111 -3.53 -18.45 -3.66
N PRO A 112 -2.63 -18.07 -2.73
CA PRO A 112 -2.50 -16.69 -2.30
C PRO A 112 -2.16 -15.77 -3.47
N VAL A 113 -2.70 -14.55 -3.44
CA VAL A 113 -2.36 -13.50 -4.39
C VAL A 113 -1.68 -12.37 -3.66
N ALA A 114 -0.63 -11.81 -4.25
CA ALA A 114 0.09 -10.67 -3.69
C ALA A 114 0.20 -9.56 -4.75
N ARG A 115 0.14 -8.31 -4.27
CA ARG A 115 0.21 -7.09 -5.08
C ARG A 115 0.98 -6.01 -4.36
N THR A 116 1.73 -5.21 -5.11
CA THR A 116 2.47 -4.06 -4.59
C THR A 116 1.98 -2.80 -5.26
N PHE A 117 1.71 -1.78 -4.46
CA PHE A 117 1.28 -0.48 -4.95
C PHE A 117 2.27 0.60 -4.53
N ILE A 118 2.67 1.44 -5.47
CA ILE A 118 3.35 2.70 -5.17
C ILE A 118 2.31 3.66 -4.61
N VAL A 119 2.62 4.32 -3.50
CA VAL A 119 1.84 5.46 -2.99
C VAL A 119 2.62 6.74 -3.27
N GLY A 120 1.94 7.78 -3.75
CA GLY A 120 2.57 9.08 -4.00
C GLY A 120 1.58 10.22 -4.02
N THR A 121 2.08 11.45 -4.08
CA THR A 121 1.24 12.63 -4.28
C THR A 121 0.79 12.73 -5.73
N LEU A 122 -0.42 13.23 -5.91
CA LEU A 122 -0.94 13.62 -7.22
C LEU A 122 -0.41 15.02 -7.55
N PRO A 123 0.17 15.23 -8.74
CA PRO A 123 0.61 16.55 -9.16
C PRO A 123 -0.58 17.48 -9.41
N GLU A 124 -0.39 18.79 -9.20
CA GLU A 124 -1.48 19.78 -9.26
C GLU A 124 -2.05 19.99 -10.67
N GLU A 125 -1.34 19.64 -11.76
CA GLU A 125 -1.89 19.67 -13.13
C GLU A 125 -1.01 18.88 -14.13
N GLY A 126 -1.63 18.15 -15.08
CA GLY A 126 -1.01 17.63 -16.31
C GLY A 126 -0.02 16.44 -16.22
N ALA A 127 0.57 16.16 -15.05
CA ALA A 127 1.49 15.02 -14.91
C ALA A 127 0.76 13.71 -14.55
N ARG A 128 1.04 12.64 -15.30
CA ARG A 128 0.39 11.32 -15.15
C ARG A 128 1.03 10.40 -14.10
N LYS A 129 2.19 10.78 -13.56
CA LYS A 129 2.98 9.92 -12.67
C LYS A 129 2.94 10.44 -11.23
N LEU A 130 2.73 9.53 -10.29
CA LEU A 130 2.79 9.80 -8.86
C LEU A 130 4.16 10.36 -8.48
N GLN A 131 4.16 11.37 -7.59
CA GLN A 131 5.38 11.95 -7.06
C GLN A 131 5.73 11.37 -5.69
N PRO A 132 7.03 11.23 -5.38
CA PRO A 132 7.47 10.82 -4.05
C PRO A 132 7.16 11.88 -3.00
N PHE A 133 7.16 11.46 -1.74
CA PHE A 133 7.01 12.37 -0.61
C PHE A 133 8.36 12.94 -0.19
N ARG A 134 8.37 14.19 0.28
CA ARG A 134 9.55 14.87 0.81
C ARG A 134 9.63 14.72 2.32
N LEU A 135 10.67 14.08 2.81
CA LEU A 135 10.90 13.92 4.25
C LEU A 135 11.54 15.16 4.89
N ASP A 136 12.17 16.02 4.09
CA ASP A 136 12.81 17.26 4.50
C ASP A 136 11.84 18.43 4.77
N GLU A 137 10.54 18.23 4.49
CA GLU A 137 9.48 19.19 4.81
C GLU A 137 8.96 19.01 6.25
N MET A 138 8.33 20.05 6.80
CA MET A 138 7.61 19.94 8.07
C MET A 138 6.58 18.81 8.03
N PRO A 139 6.38 18.06 9.12
CA PRO A 139 5.34 17.03 9.18
C PRO A 139 3.97 17.60 8.82
N GLN A 140 3.28 16.95 7.90
CA GLN A 140 2.02 17.43 7.34
C GLN A 140 1.13 16.28 6.87
N THR A 141 -0.13 16.62 6.58
CA THR A 141 -1.09 15.70 5.97
C THR A 141 -1.19 15.95 4.47
N TYR A 142 -0.86 14.94 3.67
CA TYR A 142 -1.04 14.92 2.23
C TYR A 142 -2.43 14.34 1.91
N ARG A 143 -3.29 15.13 1.25
CA ARG A 143 -4.65 14.73 0.87
C ARG A 143 -4.78 14.37 -0.61
N ALA A 144 -4.05 15.07 -1.48
CA ALA A 144 -3.96 14.76 -2.91
C ALA A 144 -2.95 13.63 -3.13
N ILE A 145 -3.35 12.40 -2.84
CA ILE A 145 -2.50 11.21 -2.99
C ILE A 145 -3.18 10.16 -3.87
N GLY A 146 -2.36 9.32 -4.50
CA GLY A 146 -2.81 8.24 -5.38
C GLY A 146 -2.02 6.95 -5.15
N VAL A 147 -2.49 5.87 -5.77
CA VAL A 147 -1.79 4.59 -5.82
C VAL A 147 -1.65 4.10 -7.25
N ALA A 148 -0.53 3.44 -7.55
CA ALA A 148 -0.28 2.80 -8.83
C ALA A 148 0.24 1.37 -8.61
N ALA A 149 -0.31 0.41 -9.33
CA ALA A 149 0.15 -0.97 -9.32
C ALA A 149 1.59 -1.05 -9.88
N LEU A 150 2.42 -1.91 -9.28
CA LEU A 150 3.80 -2.17 -9.72
C LEU A 150 3.90 -3.37 -10.67
N ASP A 151 2.81 -4.13 -10.82
CA ASP A 151 2.65 -5.35 -11.63
C ASP A 151 1.98 -5.10 -12.99
#